data_AF-A0A7S3GMY8-F1
#
_entry.id   AF-A0A7S3GMY8-F1
#
_cell.length_a   1.000
_cell.length_b   1.000
_cell.length_c   1.000
_cell.angle_alpha   90.00
_cell.angle_beta   90.00
_cell.angle_gamma   90.00
#
_symmetry.space_group_name_H-M   'P 1'
#
loop_
_entity.id
_entity.type
_entity.pdbx_description
1 polymer ?
#
loop_
_entity_poly.entity_id
_entity_poly.type
_entity_poly.pdbx_seq_one_letter_code
_entity_poly.pdbx_strand_id
1 'polypeptide(L)'
;MQYNLNHSYFAIIPLTSYIFFRNVTPGVRSYISMSLHDLGKTTLETYLLQHHIWLTSNAKTLLTIVPDHPWINFALASWLFMTVSKELYRVTMSLRGMVMPDDKNIAWTNTMGMGAILAVLYAGAYIMFSFSPSLIEIIVACFALSLVVLLYINYSARHIYESQSCRTWTNRAIVALALAFAGGIFLQMTFHPTPEDTAVAAAAVAKYAGNSPECLGAISQGHWVETRCDTEKDAASTAYCQSAKWVWDNVDPKCPIKKLATSKLRSVYQAKKVLFAGDSEVRNVYHQFISILDPDYKQNMSALAKHGNLHYSAAFDAKLSVDFAWAPMVHNLTSVMRTALRSNAGYSLIAAGASYWDALQGKSVPYYQKELGALAAELNANAAARNSTKLVWMQPTVVVTDRLVTEEKRQYMSEAVIQKHRGAFLASPAAAAFDTIIDGTKASATKSSKPVDGIHYSDDVYEVIAHMVSNGYTLHYPALTAKSTVKKPYVPKATGSMSFPYLGALALGLATIMLFTMDSFLGIGYLSLLLFGRSYDWEAAYGAMHRKILDEEGGKSEPPVVHREVSEGDLENDALLEGKTQL
;
A
#
# COMPACT_ATOMS: atom_id res chain seq x y z
N MET A 1 13.06 -4.47 16.13
CA MET A 1 12.09 -4.57 17.24
C MET A 1 12.78 -4.37 18.59
N GLN A 2 13.97 -4.93 18.80
CA GLN A 2 14.81 -4.73 20.01
C GLN A 2 15.16 -3.26 20.32
N TYR A 3 15.44 -2.43 19.31
CA TYR A 3 15.71 -0.99 19.50
C TYR A 3 14.54 -0.24 20.14
N ASN A 4 13.29 -0.47 19.71
CA ASN A 4 12.13 0.27 20.23
C ASN A 4 11.83 -0.06 21.71
N LEU A 5 12.13 -1.28 22.14
CA LEU A 5 11.98 -1.69 23.55
C LEU A 5 13.06 -1.04 24.43
N ASN A 6 14.28 -0.94 23.90
CA ASN A 6 15.42 -0.43 24.65
C ASN A 6 15.53 1.11 24.59
N HIS A 7 15.04 1.75 23.52
CA HIS A 7 15.18 3.18 23.27
C HIS A 7 14.68 4.03 24.44
N SER A 8 13.55 3.70 25.05
CA SER A 8 13.01 4.42 26.21
C SER A 8 13.95 4.42 27.42
N TYR A 9 14.77 3.38 27.58
CA TYR A 9 15.74 3.27 28.68
C TYR A 9 17.07 3.93 28.36
N PHE A 10 17.50 3.94 27.09
CA PHE A 10 18.79 4.51 26.67
C PHE A 10 18.70 5.95 26.16
N ALA A 11 17.53 6.45 25.76
CA ALA A 11 17.37 7.81 25.21
C ALA A 11 17.71 8.92 26.22
N ILE A 12 17.57 8.63 27.52
CA ILE A 12 17.96 9.57 28.59
C ILE A 12 19.47 9.78 28.66
N ILE A 13 20.29 8.81 28.24
CA ILE A 13 21.75 8.86 28.36
C ILE A 13 22.34 9.94 27.43
N PRO A 14 22.05 9.99 26.11
CA PRO A 14 22.51 11.09 25.26
C PRO A 14 22.01 12.47 25.71
N LEU A 15 20.75 12.56 26.15
CA LEU A 15 20.13 13.81 26.60
C LEU A 15 20.82 14.36 27.85
N THR A 16 20.96 13.54 28.89
CA THR A 16 21.64 13.92 30.13
C THR A 16 23.13 14.15 29.93
N SER A 17 23.79 13.38 29.07
CA SER A 17 25.18 13.61 28.69
C SER A 17 25.36 14.97 28.02
N TYR A 18 24.50 15.32 27.05
CA TYR A 18 24.54 16.62 26.40
C TYR A 18 24.35 17.76 27.41
N ILE A 19 23.33 17.66 28.28
CA ILE A 19 23.07 18.66 29.32
C ILE A 19 24.26 18.78 30.27
N PHE A 20 24.81 17.66 30.74
CA PHE A 20 25.97 17.63 31.63
C PHE A 20 27.19 18.30 30.98
N PHE A 21 27.63 17.81 29.82
CA PHE A 21 28.83 18.33 29.15
C PHE A 21 28.68 19.81 28.74
N ARG A 22 27.48 20.27 28.38
CA ARG A 22 27.21 21.68 28.06
C ARG A 22 27.26 22.62 29.29
N ASN A 23 27.18 22.06 30.49
CA ASN A 23 27.18 22.79 31.77
C ASN A 23 28.43 22.59 32.63
N VAL A 24 29.30 21.63 32.30
CA VAL A 24 30.52 21.32 33.09
C VAL A 24 31.60 22.38 32.95
N THR A 25 31.87 22.88 31.74
CA THR A 25 32.83 23.98 31.53
C THR A 25 32.41 24.94 30.42
N PRO A 26 32.78 26.23 30.51
CA PRO A 26 32.63 27.18 29.41
C PRO A 26 33.33 26.73 28.11
N GLY A 27 34.44 25.98 28.22
CA GLY A 27 35.18 25.44 27.08
C GLY A 27 34.36 24.47 26.23
N VAL A 28 33.68 23.50 26.83
CA VAL A 28 32.79 22.57 26.10
C VAL A 28 31.55 23.29 25.56
N ARG A 29 31.22 24.47 26.10
CA ARG A 29 30.18 25.36 25.59
C ARG A 29 30.63 26.18 24.37
N SER A 30 31.90 26.56 24.30
CA SER A 30 32.40 27.45 23.24
C SER A 30 32.68 26.75 21.90
N TYR A 31 32.82 25.42 21.90
CA TYR A 31 33.06 24.66 20.66
C TYR A 31 31.77 23.98 20.18
N ILE A 32 31.45 24.18 18.91
CA ILE A 32 30.34 23.54 18.20
C ILE A 32 30.89 22.93 16.91
N SER A 33 30.50 21.69 16.62
CA SER A 33 30.79 21.09 15.32
C SER A 33 29.96 21.79 14.25
N MET A 34 30.64 22.47 13.32
CA MET A 34 29.99 23.16 12.20
C MET A 34 29.19 22.19 11.33
N SER A 35 29.65 20.94 11.17
CA SER A 35 28.90 19.91 10.45
C SER A 35 27.60 19.52 11.15
N LEU A 36 27.60 19.41 12.49
CA LEU A 36 26.37 19.13 13.26
C LEU A 36 25.45 20.36 13.33
N HIS A 37 26.02 21.55 13.34
CA HIS A 37 25.27 22.81 13.23
C HIS A 37 24.52 22.90 11.89
N ASP A 38 25.18 22.60 10.79
CA ASP A 38 24.58 22.64 9.45
C ASP A 38 23.50 21.56 9.30
N LEU A 39 23.72 20.38 9.86
CA LEU A 39 22.68 19.35 9.97
C LEU A 39 21.49 19.86 10.79
N GLY A 40 21.78 20.51 11.92
CA GLY A 40 20.83 21.16 12.83
C GLY A 40 19.88 22.13 12.13
N LYS A 41 20.41 22.95 11.22
CA LYS A 41 19.61 23.92 10.44
C LYS A 41 18.59 23.25 9.51
N THR A 42 18.91 22.08 8.98
CA THR A 42 18.06 21.31 8.05
C THR A 42 17.25 20.21 8.75
N THR A 43 17.14 20.26 10.08
CA THR A 43 16.52 19.18 10.88
C THR A 43 15.05 18.95 10.56
N LEU A 44 14.30 20.01 10.27
CA LEU A 44 12.87 19.90 9.96
C LEU A 44 12.66 19.18 8.62
N GLU A 45 13.42 19.58 7.60
CA GLU A 45 13.33 19.03 6.25
C GLU A 45 13.83 17.59 6.22
N THR A 46 14.92 17.28 6.94
CA THR A 46 15.40 15.91 7.11
C THR A 46 14.39 15.05 7.87
N TYR A 47 13.73 15.58 8.91
CA TYR A 47 12.69 14.87 9.66
C TYR A 47 11.45 14.53 8.81
N LEU A 48 11.02 15.44 7.94
CA LEU A 48 9.89 15.19 7.04
C LEU A 48 10.28 14.26 5.89
N LEU A 49 11.41 14.54 5.22
CA LEU A 49 11.85 13.78 4.04
C LEU A 49 12.38 12.39 4.36
N GLN A 50 12.75 12.09 5.60
CA GLN A 50 13.21 10.74 5.95
C GLN A 50 12.16 9.68 5.58
N HIS A 51 10.87 9.99 5.70
CA HIS A 51 9.79 9.06 5.38
C HIS A 51 9.49 8.95 3.89
N HIS A 52 10.02 9.86 3.08
CA HIS A 52 9.73 9.96 1.65
C HIS A 52 10.93 9.53 0.77
N ILE A 53 12.17 9.76 1.23
CA ILE A 53 13.38 9.60 0.42
C ILE A 53 14.37 8.62 1.04
N TRP A 54 14.41 8.50 2.38
CA TRP A 54 15.47 7.73 3.04
C TRP A 54 15.00 6.40 3.63
N LEU A 55 13.81 6.40 4.22
CA LEU A 55 13.25 5.30 4.98
C LEU A 55 11.96 4.78 4.34
N THR A 56 11.67 3.53 4.62
CA THR A 56 10.53 2.77 4.13
C THR A 56 9.95 1.94 5.27
N SER A 57 8.78 1.32 5.02
CA SER A 57 8.13 0.41 5.98
C SER A 57 7.86 1.06 7.35
N ASN A 58 7.34 2.30 7.37
CA ASN A 58 7.13 3.11 8.58
C ASN A 58 8.43 3.30 9.39
N ALA A 59 9.47 3.83 8.73
CA ALA A 59 10.78 4.11 9.32
C ALA A 59 11.55 2.87 9.83
N LYS A 60 11.25 1.67 9.31
CA LYS A 60 11.89 0.42 9.77
C LYS A 60 13.02 -0.06 8.86
N THR A 61 13.03 0.36 7.60
CA THR A 61 14.00 -0.10 6.60
C THR A 61 14.48 1.06 5.73
N LEU A 62 15.71 0.98 5.22
CA LEU A 62 16.28 1.98 4.31
C LEU A 62 15.70 1.80 2.89
N LEU A 63 15.52 2.89 2.14
CA LEU A 63 15.13 2.83 0.73
C LEU A 63 16.20 2.07 -0.08
N THR A 64 15.77 1.13 -0.92
CA THR A 64 16.68 0.34 -1.77
C THR A 64 16.64 0.85 -3.22
N ILE A 65 17.65 1.63 -3.58
CA ILE A 65 17.93 2.18 -4.91
C ILE A 65 18.83 1.22 -5.71
N VAL A 66 19.88 0.66 -5.08
CA VAL A 66 20.80 -0.31 -5.71
C VAL A 66 20.58 -1.69 -5.08
N PRO A 67 20.00 -2.66 -5.82
CA PRO A 67 19.86 -4.03 -5.35
C PRO A 67 21.21 -4.69 -5.06
N ASP A 68 21.24 -5.64 -4.12
CA ASP A 68 22.40 -6.51 -3.80
C ASP A 68 23.68 -5.82 -3.27
N HIS A 69 23.69 -4.49 -3.12
CA HIS A 69 24.82 -3.73 -2.61
C HIS A 69 24.42 -2.80 -1.44
N PRO A 70 24.29 -3.31 -0.20
CA PRO A 70 23.70 -2.56 0.91
C PRO A 70 24.49 -1.31 1.31
N TRP A 71 25.83 -1.36 1.26
CA TRP A 71 26.69 -0.21 1.60
C TRP A 71 26.65 0.89 0.54
N ILE A 72 26.64 0.51 -0.74
CA ILE A 72 26.52 1.45 -1.86
C ILE A 72 25.14 2.09 -1.84
N ASN A 73 24.11 1.27 -1.60
CA ASN A 73 22.75 1.74 -1.45
C ASN A 73 22.59 2.71 -0.28
N PHE A 74 23.20 2.41 0.87
CA PHE A 74 23.21 3.31 2.03
C PHE A 74 23.87 4.64 1.69
N ALA A 75 25.07 4.61 1.09
CA ALA A 75 25.79 5.82 0.70
C ALA A 75 24.98 6.67 -0.31
N LEU A 76 24.41 6.04 -1.33
CA LEU A 76 23.61 6.72 -2.35
C LEU A 76 22.32 7.30 -1.80
N ALA A 77 21.56 6.52 -1.02
CA ALA A 77 20.31 6.97 -0.43
C ALA A 77 20.54 8.11 0.58
N SER A 78 21.60 8.01 1.41
CA SER A 78 21.97 9.09 2.34
C SER A 78 22.46 10.34 1.61
N TRP A 79 23.23 10.20 0.52
CA TRP A 79 23.65 11.33 -0.30
C TRP A 79 22.45 12.05 -0.97
N LEU A 80 21.53 11.30 -1.57
CA LEU A 80 20.30 11.83 -2.16
C LEU A 80 19.43 12.52 -1.11
N PHE A 81 19.21 11.85 0.02
CA PHE A 81 18.44 12.40 1.14
C PHE A 81 19.02 13.73 1.61
N MET A 82 20.32 13.78 1.90
CA MET A 82 20.98 15.00 2.36
C MET A 82 20.96 16.12 1.32
N THR A 83 21.10 15.81 0.03
CA THR A 83 21.08 16.80 -1.05
C THR A 83 19.68 17.39 -1.20
N VAL A 84 18.64 16.56 -1.28
CA VAL A 84 17.26 17.03 -1.42
C VAL A 84 16.80 17.80 -0.19
N SER A 85 17.18 17.36 1.03
CA SER A 85 16.86 18.12 2.25
C SER A 85 17.51 19.50 2.28
N LYS A 86 18.74 19.65 1.76
CA LYS A 86 19.40 20.97 1.67
C LYS A 86 18.75 21.88 0.65
N GLU A 87 18.38 21.36 -0.52
CA GLU A 87 17.67 22.17 -1.52
C GLU A 87 16.28 22.55 -1.03
N LEU A 88 15.54 21.62 -0.41
CA LEU A 88 14.24 21.92 0.20
C LEU A 88 14.37 23.00 1.27
N TYR A 89 15.37 22.92 2.14
CA TYR A 89 15.63 23.95 3.15
C TYR A 89 15.85 25.34 2.52
N ARG A 90 16.62 25.43 1.42
CA ARG A 90 16.81 26.71 0.71
C ARG A 90 15.48 27.26 0.18
N VAL A 91 14.68 26.40 -0.45
CA VAL A 91 13.35 26.77 -0.96
C VAL A 91 12.44 27.20 0.19
N THR A 92 12.40 26.47 1.30
CA THR A 92 11.57 26.80 2.46
C THR A 92 11.98 28.12 3.11
N MET A 93 13.27 28.39 3.27
CA MET A 93 13.74 29.66 3.81
C MET A 93 13.45 30.84 2.89
N SER A 94 13.57 30.63 1.59
CA SER A 94 13.21 31.64 0.61
C SER A 94 11.69 31.90 0.57
N LEU A 95 10.88 30.83 0.55
CA LEU A 95 9.42 30.90 0.64
C LEU A 95 8.96 31.64 1.90
N ARG A 96 9.58 31.33 3.04
CA ARG A 96 9.36 32.06 4.30
C ARG A 96 9.63 33.56 4.13
N GLY A 97 10.72 33.93 3.48
CA GLY A 97 11.07 35.34 3.25
C GLY A 97 10.04 36.11 2.43
N MET A 98 9.42 35.47 1.42
CA MET A 98 8.37 36.12 0.62
C MET A 98 7.00 36.11 1.29
N VAL A 99 6.61 35.01 1.93
CA VAL A 99 5.26 34.85 2.51
C VAL A 99 5.15 35.56 3.86
N MET A 100 6.23 35.56 4.65
CA MET A 100 6.28 36.14 6.00
C MET A 100 7.45 37.12 6.16
N PRO A 101 7.44 38.28 5.46
CA PRO A 101 8.37 39.37 5.70
C PRO A 101 8.17 39.97 7.12
N ASP A 102 9.15 40.74 7.58
CA ASP A 102 9.14 41.34 8.94
C ASP A 102 7.96 42.30 9.17
N ASP A 103 7.39 42.88 8.09
CA ASP A 103 6.16 43.68 8.16
C ASP A 103 4.92 42.77 8.26
N LYS A 104 4.25 42.85 9.41
CA LYS A 104 3.05 42.06 9.75
C LYS A 104 1.90 42.22 8.76
N ASN A 105 1.68 43.42 8.21
CA ASN A 105 0.57 43.67 7.29
C ASN A 105 0.83 43.02 5.92
N ILE A 106 2.08 43.07 5.47
CA ILE A 106 2.53 42.45 4.23
C ILE A 106 2.50 40.92 4.38
N ALA A 107 3.01 40.40 5.50
CA ALA A 107 2.97 38.98 5.82
C ALA A 107 1.54 38.42 5.83
N TRP A 108 0.59 39.16 6.41
CA TRP A 108 -0.81 38.74 6.43
C TRP A 108 -1.42 38.66 5.02
N THR A 109 -1.17 39.68 4.19
CA THR A 109 -1.69 39.72 2.81
C THR A 109 -1.10 38.59 1.96
N ASN A 110 0.21 38.36 2.04
CA ASN A 110 0.90 37.31 1.28
C ASN A 110 0.45 35.91 1.74
N THR A 111 0.26 35.72 3.04
CA THR A 111 -0.23 34.45 3.60
C THR A 111 -1.66 34.15 3.14
N MET A 112 -2.55 35.15 3.14
CA MET A 112 -3.91 35.01 2.62
C MET A 112 -3.90 34.69 1.11
N GLY A 113 -3.04 35.37 0.34
CA GLY A 113 -2.91 35.12 -1.09
C GLY A 113 -2.42 33.71 -1.41
N MET A 114 -1.41 33.23 -0.67
CA MET A 114 -0.94 31.84 -0.77
C MET A 114 -2.06 30.84 -0.43
N GLY A 115 -2.81 31.10 0.66
CA GLY A 115 -3.94 30.27 1.07
C GLY A 115 -5.04 30.20 0.00
N ALA A 116 -5.36 31.33 -0.64
CA ALA A 116 -6.34 31.38 -1.72
C ALA A 116 -5.91 30.56 -2.94
N ILE A 117 -4.64 30.65 -3.35
CA ILE A 117 -4.13 29.84 -4.46
C ILE A 117 -4.17 28.34 -4.11
N LEU A 118 -3.73 27.96 -2.91
CA LEU A 118 -3.79 26.56 -2.46
C LEU A 118 -5.23 26.02 -2.44
N ALA A 119 -6.21 26.83 -2.04
CA ALA A 119 -7.62 26.45 -2.07
C ALA A 119 -8.15 26.23 -3.50
N VAL A 120 -7.77 27.08 -4.45
CA VAL A 120 -8.13 26.92 -5.88
C VAL A 120 -7.49 25.66 -6.46
N LEU A 121 -6.21 25.42 -6.16
CA LEU A 121 -5.51 24.21 -6.60
C LEU A 121 -6.14 22.94 -6.01
N TYR A 122 -6.52 22.97 -4.73
CA TYR A 122 -7.22 21.88 -4.08
C TYR A 122 -8.60 21.63 -4.69
N ALA A 123 -9.38 22.68 -4.94
CA ALA A 123 -10.68 22.56 -5.61
C ALA A 123 -10.54 21.97 -7.03
N GLY A 124 -9.55 22.41 -7.80
CA GLY A 124 -9.22 21.84 -9.10
C GLY A 124 -8.87 20.35 -9.02
N ALA A 125 -8.02 19.97 -8.06
CA ALA A 125 -7.66 18.57 -7.82
C ALA A 125 -8.87 17.71 -7.41
N TYR A 126 -9.78 18.24 -6.57
CA TYR A 126 -11.00 17.56 -6.15
C TYR A 126 -11.98 17.34 -7.31
N ILE A 127 -12.15 18.36 -8.17
CA ILE A 127 -12.95 18.25 -9.40
C ILE A 127 -12.34 17.18 -10.30
N MET A 128 -11.03 17.22 -10.53
CA MET A 128 -10.35 16.19 -11.32
C MET A 128 -10.56 14.79 -10.73
N PHE A 129 -10.40 14.61 -9.42
CA PHE A 129 -10.60 13.33 -8.73
C PHE A 129 -12.02 12.76 -8.94
N SER A 130 -13.02 13.63 -9.02
CA SER A 130 -14.42 13.23 -9.25
C SER A 130 -14.64 12.52 -10.60
N PHE A 131 -13.73 12.70 -11.56
CA PHE A 131 -13.77 12.04 -12.87
C PHE A 131 -12.92 10.76 -12.96
N SER A 132 -12.32 10.31 -11.85
CA SER A 132 -11.43 9.13 -11.81
C SER A 132 -10.34 9.16 -12.91
N PRO A 133 -9.53 10.23 -12.96
CA PRO A 133 -8.67 10.52 -14.09
C PRO A 133 -7.53 9.51 -14.16
N SER A 134 -7.10 9.20 -15.38
CA SER A 134 -5.92 8.38 -15.59
C SER A 134 -4.65 9.12 -15.15
N LEU A 135 -3.57 8.37 -14.86
CA LEU A 135 -2.28 8.96 -14.49
C LEU A 135 -1.74 9.94 -15.55
N ILE A 136 -1.99 9.63 -16.84
CA ILE A 136 -1.56 10.46 -17.96
C ILE A 136 -2.32 11.80 -17.94
N GLU A 137 -3.63 11.77 -17.68
CA GLU A 137 -4.47 12.98 -17.58
C GLU A 137 -4.02 13.90 -16.44
N ILE A 138 -3.64 13.33 -15.29
CA ILE A 138 -3.10 14.09 -14.17
C ILE A 138 -1.79 14.79 -14.57
N ILE A 139 -0.88 14.07 -15.22
CA ILE A 139 0.42 14.61 -15.66
C ILE A 139 0.23 15.73 -16.70
N VAL A 140 -0.64 15.51 -17.68
CA VAL A 140 -0.97 16.50 -18.72
C VAL A 140 -1.57 17.76 -18.09
N ALA A 141 -2.47 17.63 -17.12
CA ALA A 141 -3.04 18.76 -16.40
C ALA A 141 -2.01 19.53 -15.58
N CYS A 142 -1.09 18.85 -14.89
CA CYS A 142 -0.01 19.50 -14.14
C CYS A 142 0.94 20.28 -15.06
N PHE A 143 1.30 19.74 -16.22
CA PHE A 143 2.12 20.44 -17.20
C PHE A 143 1.40 21.64 -17.81
N ALA A 144 0.10 21.51 -18.13
CA ALA A 144 -0.72 22.59 -18.63
C ALA A 144 -0.77 23.76 -17.63
N LEU A 145 -1.06 23.47 -16.36
CA LEU A 145 -1.11 24.45 -15.30
C LEU A 145 0.24 25.16 -15.11
N SER A 146 1.32 24.38 -15.09
CA SER A 146 2.69 24.92 -14.95
C SER A 146 3.06 25.86 -16.11
N LEU A 147 2.69 25.49 -17.33
CA LEU A 147 2.90 26.30 -18.52
C LEU A 147 2.10 27.61 -18.46
N VAL A 148 0.83 27.55 -18.07
CA VAL A 148 -0.03 28.75 -17.93
C VAL A 148 0.52 29.69 -16.87
N VAL A 149 0.94 29.17 -15.71
CA VAL A 149 1.52 29.97 -14.63
C VAL A 149 2.81 30.66 -15.10
N LEU A 150 3.72 29.94 -15.75
CA LEU A 150 4.98 30.52 -16.24
C LEU A 150 4.76 31.55 -17.35
N LEU A 151 3.82 31.32 -18.26
CA LEU A 151 3.45 32.30 -19.29
C LEU A 151 2.85 33.57 -18.68
N TYR A 152 2.01 33.41 -17.65
CA TYR A 152 1.40 34.54 -16.94
C TYR A 152 2.44 35.35 -16.15
N ILE A 153 3.37 34.68 -15.46
CA ILE A 153 4.48 35.34 -14.75
C ILE A 153 5.39 36.06 -15.75
N ASN A 154 5.76 35.41 -16.86
CA ASN A 154 6.56 36.03 -17.93
C ASN A 154 5.88 37.26 -18.54
N TYR A 155 4.55 37.23 -18.67
CA TYR A 155 3.77 38.37 -19.15
C TYR A 155 3.72 39.51 -18.13
N SER A 156 3.46 39.20 -16.85
CA SER A 156 3.12 40.18 -15.81
C SER A 156 4.35 40.79 -15.11
N ALA A 157 5.48 40.08 -15.08
CA ALA A 157 6.69 40.47 -14.35
C ALA A 157 7.91 40.71 -15.24
N ARG A 158 7.71 41.44 -16.34
CA ARG A 158 8.77 41.76 -17.32
C ARG A 158 10.02 42.42 -16.71
N HIS A 159 9.87 43.14 -15.59
CA HIS A 159 10.96 43.86 -14.91
C HIS A 159 11.97 42.93 -14.19
N ILE A 160 11.59 41.70 -13.82
CA ILE A 160 12.51 40.74 -13.16
C ILE A 160 13.45 40.05 -14.17
N TYR A 161 13.09 40.07 -15.46
CA TYR A 161 13.85 39.42 -16.54
C TYR A 161 15.02 40.25 -17.07
N GLU A 162 15.46 41.29 -16.36
CA GLU A 162 16.67 42.07 -16.69
C GLU A 162 17.94 41.21 -16.63
N SER A 163 17.95 40.17 -15.79
CA SER A 163 18.96 39.11 -15.82
C SER A 163 18.83 38.26 -17.09
N GLN A 164 19.80 38.38 -18.00
CA GLN A 164 19.85 37.60 -19.24
C GLN A 164 19.87 36.07 -19.00
N SER A 165 20.41 35.65 -17.86
CA SER A 165 20.41 34.25 -17.41
C SER A 165 19.02 33.76 -16.98
N CYS A 166 18.24 34.60 -16.29
CA CYS A 166 16.87 34.27 -15.88
C CYS A 166 15.94 34.14 -17.10
N ARG A 167 16.04 35.09 -18.05
CA ARG A 167 15.23 35.09 -19.28
C ARG A 167 15.51 33.88 -20.17
N THR A 168 16.76 33.47 -20.29
CA THR A 168 17.14 32.28 -21.07
C THR A 168 16.68 30.99 -20.41
N TRP A 169 16.75 30.90 -19.08
CA TRP A 169 16.24 29.75 -18.33
C TRP A 169 14.71 29.61 -18.43
N THR A 170 13.96 30.68 -18.23
CA THR A 170 12.50 30.64 -18.29
C THR A 170 12.00 30.30 -19.70
N ASN A 171 12.61 30.86 -20.74
CA ASN A 171 12.26 30.51 -22.12
C ASN A 171 12.52 29.02 -22.41
N ARG A 172 13.64 28.46 -21.93
CA ARG A 172 13.93 27.02 -22.05
C ARG A 172 12.92 26.17 -21.29
N ALA A 173 12.51 26.59 -20.09
CA ALA A 173 11.49 25.90 -19.30
C ALA A 173 10.12 25.91 -19.99
N ILE A 174 9.70 27.05 -20.55
CA ILE A 174 8.45 27.18 -21.31
C ILE A 174 8.46 26.25 -22.52
N VAL A 175 9.55 26.21 -23.29
CA VAL A 175 9.67 25.31 -24.46
C VAL A 175 9.64 23.84 -24.03
N ALA A 176 10.38 23.48 -22.98
CA ALA A 176 10.41 22.10 -22.48
C ALA A 176 9.03 21.64 -21.98
N LEU A 177 8.31 22.49 -21.25
CA LEU A 177 6.96 22.20 -20.75
C LEU A 177 5.93 22.13 -21.88
N ALA A 178 6.04 22.98 -22.90
CA ALA A 178 5.18 22.92 -24.07
C ALA A 178 5.37 21.61 -24.87
N LEU A 179 6.62 21.16 -25.03
CA LEU A 179 6.94 19.87 -25.66
C LEU A 179 6.43 18.69 -24.83
N ALA A 180 6.60 18.73 -23.51
CA ALA A 180 6.10 17.70 -22.60
C ALA A 180 4.56 17.60 -22.61
N PHE A 181 3.88 18.75 -22.62
CA PHE A 181 2.42 18.83 -22.72
C PHE A 181 1.91 18.26 -24.06
N ALA A 182 2.51 18.66 -25.18
CA ALA A 182 2.16 18.14 -26.50
C ALA A 182 2.42 16.63 -26.63
N GLY A 183 3.55 16.15 -26.08
CA GLY A 183 3.88 14.72 -26.05
C GLY A 183 2.90 13.89 -25.20
N GLY A 184 2.43 14.44 -24.07
CA GLY A 184 1.43 13.79 -23.22
C GLY A 184 0.07 13.65 -23.91
N ILE A 185 -0.39 14.70 -24.63
CA ILE A 185 -1.62 14.66 -25.44
C ILE A 185 -1.49 13.64 -26.58
N PHE A 186 -0.35 13.63 -27.28
CA PHE A 186 -0.10 12.67 -28.37
C PHE A 186 -0.14 11.22 -27.84
N LEU A 187 0.49 10.95 -26.70
CA LEU A 187 0.45 9.64 -26.06
C LEU A 187 -0.99 9.23 -25.71
N GLN A 188 -1.80 10.15 -25.20
CA GLN A 188 -3.20 9.91 -24.86
C GLN A 188 -4.09 9.63 -26.10
N MET A 189 -3.80 10.27 -27.24
CA MET A 189 -4.51 10.00 -28.51
C MET A 189 -4.09 8.67 -29.15
N THR A 190 -2.85 8.22 -28.93
CA THR A 190 -2.33 6.95 -29.47
C THR A 190 -2.66 5.72 -28.61
N PHE A 191 -2.93 5.92 -27.31
CA PHE A 191 -3.30 4.86 -26.36
C PHE A 191 -4.75 5.03 -25.89
N HIS A 192 -5.72 4.77 -26.77
CA HIS A 192 -7.06 4.40 -26.32
C HIS A 192 -7.05 2.92 -25.92
N PRO A 193 -7.46 2.55 -24.69
CA PRO A 193 -7.69 1.15 -24.37
C PRO A 193 -8.93 0.70 -25.16
N THR A 194 -8.70 -0.06 -26.22
CA THR A 194 -9.77 -0.79 -26.91
C THR A 194 -10.37 -1.83 -25.95
N PRO A 195 -11.68 -2.12 -26.00
CA PRO A 195 -12.30 -3.17 -25.18
C PRO A 195 -11.89 -4.60 -25.57
N GLU A 196 -10.88 -4.78 -26.41
CA GLU A 196 -10.44 -6.05 -26.99
C GLU A 196 -8.97 -6.27 -26.67
N ASP A 197 -8.67 -6.67 -25.43
CA ASP A 197 -7.38 -7.27 -25.06
C ASP A 197 -7.52 -8.21 -23.85
N THR A 198 -8.66 -8.91 -23.76
CA THR A 198 -8.82 -10.11 -22.90
C THR A 198 -8.41 -11.40 -23.61
N ALA A 199 -7.70 -11.31 -24.74
CA ALA A 199 -7.07 -12.45 -25.39
C ALA A 199 -5.56 -12.46 -25.11
N VAL A 200 -5.16 -12.69 -23.86
CA VAL A 200 -3.78 -13.13 -23.62
C VAL A 200 -3.66 -14.55 -24.16
N ALA A 201 -2.97 -14.60 -25.28
CA ALA A 201 -2.52 -15.76 -26.01
C ALA A 201 -2.13 -16.93 -25.11
N ALA A 202 -2.57 -18.11 -25.54
CA ALA A 202 -2.07 -19.41 -25.14
C ALA A 202 -0.54 -19.48 -25.34
N ALA A 203 0.22 -19.03 -24.35
CA ALA A 203 1.63 -19.38 -24.23
C ALA A 203 1.70 -20.82 -23.73
N ALA A 204 2.31 -21.69 -24.54
CA ALA A 204 2.48 -23.13 -24.34
C ALA A 204 2.61 -23.53 -22.87
N VAL A 205 1.49 -23.97 -22.27
CA VAL A 205 1.46 -24.56 -20.95
C VAL A 205 2.05 -25.96 -21.09
N ALA A 206 3.28 -26.13 -20.61
CA ALA A 206 3.83 -27.44 -20.35
C ALA A 206 2.79 -28.29 -19.62
N LYS A 207 2.54 -29.51 -20.13
CA LYS A 207 1.56 -30.52 -19.69
C LYS A 207 1.48 -30.58 -18.15
N TYR A 208 0.66 -29.72 -17.54
CA TYR A 208 0.50 -29.61 -16.10
C TYR A 208 -0.63 -30.54 -15.67
N ALA A 209 -0.31 -31.51 -14.84
CA ALA A 209 -1.22 -32.56 -14.37
C ALA A 209 -1.90 -32.22 -13.03
N GLY A 210 -1.96 -30.96 -12.59
CA GLY A 210 -2.45 -30.63 -11.25
C GLY A 210 -3.96 -30.80 -11.04
N ASN A 211 -4.76 -30.98 -12.09
CA ASN A 211 -6.16 -31.40 -11.96
C ASN A 211 -6.30 -32.94 -11.98
N SER A 212 -5.24 -33.70 -11.67
CA SER A 212 -5.37 -35.15 -11.56
C SER A 212 -6.21 -35.51 -10.32
N PRO A 213 -6.94 -36.65 -10.37
CA PRO A 213 -7.63 -37.18 -9.20
C PRO A 213 -6.70 -37.34 -7.98
N GLU A 214 -5.41 -37.62 -8.20
CA GLU A 214 -4.43 -37.73 -7.11
C GLU A 214 -4.18 -36.37 -6.43
N CYS A 215 -3.99 -35.30 -7.20
CA CYS A 215 -3.79 -33.97 -6.62
C CYS A 215 -5.08 -33.44 -5.96
N LEU A 216 -6.25 -33.69 -6.55
CA LEU A 216 -7.53 -33.33 -5.92
C LEU A 216 -7.74 -34.08 -4.60
N GLY A 217 -7.44 -35.38 -4.57
CA GLY A 217 -7.54 -36.21 -3.36
C GLY A 217 -6.54 -35.79 -2.27
N ALA A 218 -5.41 -35.19 -2.65
CA ALA A 218 -4.38 -34.72 -1.74
C ALA A 218 -4.71 -33.39 -1.04
N ILE A 219 -5.67 -32.60 -1.53
CA ILE A 219 -6.03 -31.28 -0.96
C ILE A 219 -6.40 -31.41 0.53
N SER A 220 -7.08 -32.49 0.89
CA SER A 220 -7.56 -32.77 2.24
C SER A 220 -6.59 -33.59 3.09
N GLN A 221 -5.43 -33.98 2.54
CA GLN A 221 -4.45 -34.79 3.25
C GLN A 221 -3.44 -33.90 3.95
N GLY A 222 -3.27 -34.10 5.25
CA GLY A 222 -2.34 -33.35 6.08
C GLY A 222 -2.46 -33.72 7.55
N HIS A 223 -1.58 -33.13 8.34
CA HIS A 223 -1.54 -33.29 9.79
C HIS A 223 -1.12 -31.99 10.47
N TRP A 224 -1.47 -31.88 11.75
CA TRP A 224 -1.06 -30.77 12.60
C TRP A 224 0.31 -31.06 13.23
N VAL A 225 1.25 -30.12 13.08
CA VAL A 225 2.57 -30.17 13.72
C VAL A 225 2.63 -29.10 14.81
N GLU A 226 2.78 -29.53 16.07
CA GLU A 226 2.97 -28.62 17.19
C GLU A 226 4.45 -28.25 17.34
N THR A 227 4.73 -26.95 17.38
CA THR A 227 6.07 -26.46 17.70
C THR A 227 6.23 -26.47 19.23
N ARG A 228 7.16 -27.27 19.74
CA ARG A 228 7.41 -27.38 21.18
C ARG A 228 8.15 -26.14 21.70
N CYS A 229 7.80 -25.70 22.91
CA CYS A 229 8.29 -24.46 23.54
C CYS A 229 9.81 -24.43 23.78
N ASP A 230 10.40 -25.59 24.00
CA ASP A 230 11.83 -25.82 24.19
C ASP A 230 12.66 -25.58 22.90
N THR A 231 12.03 -25.67 21.73
CA THR A 231 12.69 -25.44 20.43
C THR A 231 12.61 -24.00 19.92
N GLU A 232 11.82 -23.15 20.57
CA GLU A 232 11.61 -21.75 20.16
C GLU A 232 12.71 -20.85 20.74
N LYS A 233 13.62 -20.38 19.88
CA LYS A 233 14.82 -19.61 20.28
C LYS A 233 14.51 -18.15 20.64
N ASP A 234 13.33 -17.66 20.28
CA ASP A 234 12.88 -16.31 20.58
C ASP A 234 11.89 -16.32 21.77
N ALA A 235 12.30 -15.71 22.88
CA ALA A 235 11.49 -15.58 24.10
C ALA A 235 10.13 -14.89 23.87
N ALA A 236 10.02 -14.03 22.87
CA ALA A 236 8.76 -13.40 22.49
C ALA A 236 7.83 -14.35 21.71
N SER A 237 8.42 -15.33 21.02
CA SER A 237 7.70 -16.37 20.27
C SER A 237 7.34 -17.57 21.17
N THR A 238 7.95 -17.71 22.35
CA THR A 238 7.58 -18.71 23.35
C THR A 238 6.13 -18.54 23.85
N ALA A 239 5.52 -17.36 23.78
CA ALA A 239 4.09 -17.19 24.08
C ALA A 239 3.17 -17.88 23.05
N TYR A 240 3.70 -18.27 21.88
CA TYR A 240 2.99 -18.92 20.78
C TYR A 240 3.44 -20.37 20.55
N CYS A 241 4.35 -20.88 21.39
CA CYS A 241 4.68 -22.30 21.35
C CYS A 241 3.43 -23.12 21.72
N GLN A 242 3.28 -24.32 21.16
CA GLN A 242 2.02 -25.09 21.11
C GLN A 242 0.97 -24.59 20.09
N SER A 243 1.26 -23.56 19.29
CA SER A 243 0.44 -23.32 18.09
C SER A 243 0.68 -24.44 17.07
N ALA A 244 -0.30 -25.32 16.91
CA ALA A 244 -0.24 -26.37 15.90
C ALA A 244 -0.34 -25.75 14.51
N LYS A 245 0.57 -26.11 13.60
CA LYS A 245 0.58 -25.68 12.20
C LYS A 245 0.12 -26.82 11.32
N TRP A 246 -0.79 -26.55 10.40
CA TRP A 246 -1.20 -27.55 9.41
C TRP A 246 -0.12 -27.73 8.35
N VAL A 247 0.23 -28.99 8.09
CA VAL A 247 1.16 -29.40 7.05
C VAL A 247 0.41 -30.36 6.13
N TRP A 248 0.38 -30.05 4.83
CA TRP A 248 -0.20 -30.94 3.83
C TRP A 248 0.69 -32.17 3.62
N ASP A 249 0.06 -33.34 3.58
CA ASP A 249 0.71 -34.61 3.30
C ASP A 249 0.86 -34.73 1.78
N ASN A 250 1.96 -34.28 1.19
CA ASN A 250 2.30 -34.76 -0.15
C ASN A 250 3.77 -34.58 -0.54
N VAL A 251 4.37 -35.68 -0.99
CA VAL A 251 5.76 -35.76 -1.46
C VAL A 251 5.83 -35.74 -3.00
N ASP A 252 4.70 -35.65 -3.72
CA ASP A 252 4.69 -35.50 -5.19
C ASP A 252 4.93 -34.03 -5.59
N PRO A 253 6.05 -33.70 -6.26
CA PRO A 253 6.36 -32.34 -6.71
C PRO A 253 5.32 -31.77 -7.71
N LYS A 254 4.47 -32.60 -8.32
CA LYS A 254 3.48 -32.23 -9.33
C LYS A 254 2.19 -31.63 -8.75
N CYS A 255 1.93 -31.80 -7.46
CA CYS A 255 0.76 -31.22 -6.79
C CYS A 255 1.19 -30.01 -5.94
N PRO A 256 1.09 -28.76 -6.44
CA PRO A 256 1.58 -27.58 -5.72
C PRO A 256 0.63 -27.10 -4.63
N ILE A 257 0.12 -28.02 -3.82
CA ILE A 257 -0.79 -27.77 -2.70
C ILE A 257 0.01 -27.16 -1.55
N LYS A 258 -0.41 -25.99 -1.07
CA LYS A 258 0.27 -25.28 0.02
C LYS A 258 -0.59 -24.18 0.63
N LYS A 259 -0.13 -23.63 1.76
CA LYS A 259 -0.60 -22.33 2.24
C LYS A 259 -0.32 -21.25 1.20
N LEU A 260 -1.36 -20.58 0.73
CA LEU A 260 -1.25 -19.50 -0.26
C LEU A 260 -1.08 -18.17 0.48
N ALA A 261 -0.09 -17.35 0.08
CA ALA A 261 0.07 -16.01 0.62
C ALA A 261 -1.10 -15.10 0.20
N THR A 262 -1.47 -14.14 1.04
CA THR A 262 -2.55 -13.16 0.77
C THR A 262 -2.39 -12.48 -0.59
N SER A 263 -1.18 -12.05 -0.96
CA SER A 263 -0.91 -11.45 -2.27
C SER A 263 -1.21 -12.40 -3.43
N LYS A 264 -0.96 -13.69 -3.25
CA LYS A 264 -1.27 -14.71 -4.25
C LYS A 264 -2.77 -14.94 -4.34
N LEU A 265 -3.47 -15.03 -3.21
CA LEU A 265 -4.92 -15.17 -3.16
C LEU A 265 -5.62 -13.99 -3.83
N ARG A 266 -5.20 -12.75 -3.53
CA ARG A 266 -5.71 -11.54 -4.20
C ARG A 266 -5.53 -11.60 -5.73
N SER A 267 -4.37 -12.06 -6.19
CA SER A 267 -4.13 -12.27 -7.64
C SER A 267 -4.99 -13.39 -8.23
N VAL A 268 -5.22 -14.48 -7.49
CA VAL A 268 -6.08 -15.60 -7.92
C VAL A 268 -7.53 -15.15 -8.07
N TYR A 269 -8.01 -14.29 -7.18
CA TYR A 269 -9.41 -13.84 -7.13
C TYR A 269 -9.65 -12.43 -7.69
N GLN A 270 -8.65 -11.82 -8.34
CA GLN A 270 -8.77 -10.47 -8.90
C GLN A 270 -9.97 -10.36 -9.85
N ALA A 271 -10.82 -9.36 -9.61
CA ALA A 271 -12.05 -9.08 -10.35
C ALA A 271 -13.01 -10.27 -10.48
N LYS A 272 -13.04 -11.17 -9.47
CA LYS A 272 -13.94 -12.34 -9.45
C LYS A 272 -15.02 -12.20 -8.40
N LYS A 273 -16.16 -12.85 -8.67
CA LYS A 273 -17.20 -13.08 -7.67
C LYS A 273 -17.09 -14.51 -7.15
N VAL A 274 -17.13 -14.67 -5.83
CA VAL A 274 -17.08 -15.97 -5.14
C VAL A 274 -18.34 -16.15 -4.31
N LEU A 275 -18.98 -17.31 -4.37
CA LEU A 275 -20.15 -17.62 -3.55
C LEU A 275 -19.83 -18.76 -2.57
N PHE A 276 -20.15 -18.56 -1.30
CA PHE A 276 -20.25 -19.62 -0.31
C PHE A 276 -21.73 -19.90 -0.04
N ALA A 277 -22.16 -21.17 -0.04
CA ALA A 277 -23.57 -21.51 0.17
C ALA A 277 -23.72 -22.74 1.08
N GLY A 278 -24.38 -22.58 2.22
CA GLY A 278 -24.52 -23.66 3.18
C GLY A 278 -25.03 -23.23 4.55
N ASP A 279 -24.68 -24.02 5.56
CA ASP A 279 -24.99 -23.76 6.96
C ASP A 279 -23.89 -22.93 7.66
N SER A 280 -23.85 -23.02 9.00
CA SER A 280 -22.91 -22.28 9.84
C SER A 280 -21.45 -22.73 9.67
N GLU A 281 -21.18 -23.97 9.28
CA GLU A 281 -19.82 -24.42 9.00
C GLU A 281 -19.28 -23.73 7.75
N VAL A 282 -20.06 -23.73 6.67
CA VAL A 282 -19.73 -23.03 5.43
C VAL A 282 -19.57 -21.53 5.66
N ARG A 283 -20.38 -20.94 6.54
CA ARG A 283 -20.23 -19.53 6.93
C ARG A 283 -18.89 -19.27 7.64
N ASN A 284 -18.45 -20.17 8.51
CA ASN A 284 -17.18 -19.99 9.19
C ASN A 284 -16.00 -20.07 8.20
N VAL A 285 -16.08 -20.97 7.21
CA VAL A 285 -15.12 -21.00 6.09
C VAL A 285 -15.19 -19.72 5.27
N TYR A 286 -16.38 -19.16 4.99
CA TYR A 286 -16.54 -17.86 4.32
C TYR A 286 -15.80 -16.75 5.06
N HIS A 287 -15.96 -16.65 6.38
CA HIS A 287 -15.26 -15.63 7.16
C HIS A 287 -13.74 -15.81 7.13
N GLN A 288 -13.25 -17.05 7.21
CA GLN A 288 -11.81 -17.31 7.12
C GLN A 288 -11.26 -17.15 5.70
N PHE A 289 -12.06 -17.40 4.67
CA PHE A 289 -11.69 -17.11 3.30
C PHE A 289 -11.49 -15.60 3.07
N ILE A 290 -12.34 -14.77 3.68
CA ILE A 290 -12.15 -13.32 3.64
C ILE A 290 -10.94 -12.91 4.47
N SER A 291 -10.73 -13.47 5.67
CA SER A 291 -9.58 -13.09 6.51
C SER A 291 -8.22 -13.37 5.85
N ILE A 292 -8.10 -14.47 5.08
CA ILE A 292 -6.87 -14.77 4.33
C ILE A 292 -6.68 -13.88 3.09
N LEU A 293 -7.77 -13.33 2.53
CA LEU A 293 -7.76 -12.36 1.43
C LEU A 293 -7.52 -10.93 1.92
N ASP A 294 -8.07 -10.59 3.07
CA ASP A 294 -8.09 -9.28 3.68
C ASP A 294 -7.76 -9.36 5.18
N PRO A 295 -6.47 -9.22 5.56
CA PRO A 295 -6.05 -9.30 6.95
C PRO A 295 -6.70 -8.24 7.87
N ASP A 296 -7.24 -7.16 7.31
CA ASP A 296 -7.93 -6.10 8.05
C ASP A 296 -9.42 -6.42 8.29
N TYR A 297 -9.93 -7.52 7.71
CA TYR A 297 -11.31 -7.96 7.87
C TYR A 297 -11.60 -8.31 9.34
N LYS A 298 -12.58 -7.60 9.91
CA LYS A 298 -13.10 -7.89 11.25
C LYS A 298 -14.49 -8.50 11.13
N GLN A 299 -14.65 -9.69 11.68
CA GLN A 299 -15.96 -10.30 11.82
C GLN A 299 -16.83 -9.43 12.73
N ASN A 300 -17.93 -8.89 12.19
CA ASN A 300 -18.86 -8.10 12.98
C ASN A 300 -19.75 -9.02 13.83
N MET A 301 -19.29 -9.37 15.03
CA MET A 301 -20.01 -10.27 15.94
C MET A 301 -21.36 -9.73 16.41
N SER A 302 -21.55 -8.40 16.38
CA SER A 302 -22.74 -7.71 16.87
C SER A 302 -23.89 -7.59 15.85
N ALA A 303 -23.64 -7.82 14.56
CA ALA A 303 -24.63 -7.61 13.49
C ALA A 303 -24.93 -8.87 12.65
N LEU A 304 -24.40 -10.04 13.03
CA LEU A 304 -24.62 -11.29 12.30
C LEU A 304 -26.10 -11.70 12.37
N ALA A 305 -26.82 -11.55 11.25
CA ALA A 305 -27.98 -12.37 10.97
C ALA A 305 -27.52 -13.84 10.97
N LYS A 306 -27.61 -14.50 12.13
CA LYS A 306 -27.09 -15.87 12.35
C LYS A 306 -27.66 -16.89 11.34
N HIS A 307 -28.77 -16.59 10.69
CA HIS A 307 -29.39 -17.41 9.65
C HIS A 307 -29.76 -16.53 8.43
N GLY A 308 -28.79 -15.77 7.90
CA GLY A 308 -29.01 -14.84 6.80
C GLY A 308 -27.87 -14.80 5.81
N ASN A 309 -28.15 -14.22 4.64
CA ASN A 309 -27.16 -13.99 3.59
C ASN A 309 -26.18 -12.89 4.02
N LEU A 310 -24.93 -13.00 3.60
CA LEU A 310 -23.89 -12.01 3.82
C LEU A 310 -23.25 -11.61 2.50
N HIS A 311 -22.69 -10.41 2.47
CA HIS A 311 -21.98 -9.87 1.33
C HIS A 311 -20.71 -9.17 1.80
N TYR A 312 -19.60 -9.42 1.12
CA TYR A 312 -18.34 -8.72 1.29
C TYR A 312 -17.86 -8.18 -0.06
N SER A 313 -17.46 -6.91 -0.07
CA SER A 313 -16.81 -6.24 -1.20
C SER A 313 -15.39 -5.85 -0.79
N ALA A 314 -14.40 -6.19 -1.60
CA ALA A 314 -13.01 -5.91 -1.28
C ALA A 314 -12.67 -4.42 -1.50
N ALA A 315 -12.18 -3.74 -0.46
CA ALA A 315 -11.75 -2.34 -0.58
C ALA A 315 -10.56 -2.15 -1.55
N PHE A 316 -9.75 -3.21 -1.73
CA PHE A 316 -8.57 -3.21 -2.61
C PHE A 316 -8.86 -3.67 -4.04
N ASP A 317 -10.09 -4.11 -4.34
CA ASP A 317 -10.51 -4.52 -5.68
C ASP A 317 -12.04 -4.39 -5.80
N ALA A 318 -12.48 -3.31 -6.46
CA ALA A 318 -13.90 -2.97 -6.60
C ALA A 318 -14.74 -4.03 -7.34
N LYS A 319 -14.11 -4.98 -8.04
CA LYS A 319 -14.79 -6.06 -8.77
C LYS A 319 -14.72 -7.40 -8.03
N LEU A 320 -13.94 -7.50 -6.94
CA LEU A 320 -13.89 -8.69 -6.10
C LEU A 320 -14.98 -8.64 -5.04
N SER A 321 -15.91 -9.59 -5.11
CA SER A 321 -16.91 -9.82 -4.07
C SER A 321 -16.92 -11.27 -3.59
N VAL A 322 -17.24 -11.44 -2.31
CA VAL A 322 -17.49 -12.74 -1.70
C VAL A 322 -18.89 -12.71 -1.09
N ASP A 323 -19.76 -13.55 -1.59
CA ASP A 323 -21.15 -13.67 -1.17
C ASP A 323 -21.33 -14.93 -0.30
N PHE A 324 -22.20 -14.85 0.71
CA PHE A 324 -22.65 -16.01 1.48
C PHE A 324 -24.17 -16.13 1.37
N ALA A 325 -24.65 -17.30 0.94
CA ALA A 325 -26.06 -17.65 0.93
C ALA A 325 -26.37 -18.66 2.03
N TRP A 326 -27.27 -18.31 2.94
CA TRP A 326 -27.75 -19.22 3.98
C TRP A 326 -28.65 -20.29 3.34
N ALA A 327 -28.12 -21.49 3.21
CA ALA A 327 -28.77 -22.63 2.58
C ALA A 327 -28.42 -23.92 3.33
N PRO A 328 -28.93 -24.08 4.57
CA PRO A 328 -28.40 -25.08 5.49
C PRO A 328 -28.75 -26.53 5.12
N MET A 329 -29.77 -26.74 4.31
CA MET A 329 -30.19 -28.05 3.80
C MET A 329 -30.00 -28.14 2.28
N VAL A 330 -29.81 -29.35 1.76
CA VAL A 330 -29.60 -29.59 0.31
C VAL A 330 -30.75 -29.05 -0.54
N HIS A 331 -31.99 -29.11 -0.07
CA HIS A 331 -33.13 -28.54 -0.80
C HIS A 331 -33.03 -27.00 -0.93
N ASN A 332 -32.55 -26.30 0.10
CA ASN A 332 -32.28 -24.85 0.03
C ASN A 332 -31.13 -24.58 -0.94
N LEU A 333 -30.08 -25.39 -0.85
CA LEU A 333 -28.90 -25.26 -1.68
C LEU A 333 -29.23 -25.45 -3.16
N THR A 334 -30.13 -26.38 -3.48
CA THR A 334 -30.63 -26.58 -4.85
C THR A 334 -31.28 -25.32 -5.41
N SER A 335 -32.04 -24.57 -4.60
CA SER A 335 -32.62 -23.29 -4.99
C SER A 335 -31.55 -22.20 -5.22
N VAL A 336 -30.53 -22.14 -4.35
CA VAL A 336 -29.41 -21.21 -4.51
C VAL A 336 -28.61 -21.51 -5.78
N MET A 337 -28.29 -22.78 -6.04
CA MET A 337 -27.57 -23.22 -7.23
C MET A 337 -28.33 -22.90 -8.51
N ARG A 338 -29.66 -23.13 -8.50
CA ARG A 338 -30.53 -22.74 -9.61
C ARG A 338 -30.39 -21.26 -9.94
N THR A 339 -30.49 -20.39 -8.94
CA THR A 339 -30.40 -18.93 -9.14
C THR A 339 -28.99 -18.51 -9.56
N ALA A 340 -27.95 -19.06 -8.93
CA ALA A 340 -26.57 -18.71 -9.22
C ALA A 340 -26.14 -19.11 -10.65
N LEU A 341 -26.58 -20.29 -11.10
CA LEU A 341 -26.19 -20.85 -12.40
C LEU A 341 -27.09 -20.39 -13.55
N ARG A 342 -28.42 -20.31 -13.37
CA ARG A 342 -29.35 -19.89 -14.44
C ARG A 342 -29.29 -18.40 -14.74
N SER A 343 -29.14 -17.57 -13.70
CA SER A 343 -29.10 -16.12 -13.87
C SER A 343 -27.74 -15.60 -14.35
N ASN A 344 -26.79 -16.50 -14.66
CA ASN A 344 -25.40 -16.19 -14.98
C ASN A 344 -24.83 -15.11 -14.05
N ALA A 345 -24.94 -15.32 -12.74
CA ALA A 345 -24.63 -14.32 -11.72
C ALA A 345 -23.14 -13.91 -11.67
N GLY A 346 -22.31 -14.50 -12.55
CA GLY A 346 -20.91 -14.16 -12.76
C GLY A 346 -19.95 -14.76 -11.73
N TYR A 347 -20.38 -15.76 -10.96
CA TYR A 347 -19.52 -16.42 -9.99
C TYR A 347 -18.44 -17.24 -10.69
N SER A 348 -17.18 -17.01 -10.33
CA SER A 348 -16.06 -17.83 -10.81
C SER A 348 -15.88 -19.10 -9.98
N LEU A 349 -16.34 -19.06 -8.72
CA LEU A 349 -16.24 -20.15 -7.75
C LEU A 349 -17.50 -20.17 -6.88
N ILE A 350 -18.08 -21.34 -6.71
CA ILE A 350 -19.13 -21.61 -5.73
C ILE A 350 -18.64 -22.73 -4.79
N ALA A 351 -18.44 -22.40 -3.52
CA ALA A 351 -18.11 -23.36 -2.47
C ALA A 351 -19.37 -23.64 -1.65
N ALA A 352 -19.81 -24.90 -1.65
CA ALA A 352 -21.08 -25.30 -1.05
C ALA A 352 -20.93 -26.48 -0.09
N GLY A 353 -21.84 -26.57 0.87
CA GLY A 353 -21.91 -27.69 1.80
C GLY A 353 -23.21 -27.69 2.59
N ALA A 354 -23.81 -28.86 2.75
CA ALA A 354 -25.01 -29.05 3.56
C ALA A 354 -25.07 -30.50 4.05
N SER A 355 -25.21 -30.69 5.36
CA SER A 355 -25.37 -32.02 5.98
C SER A 355 -25.95 -31.95 7.38
N TYR A 356 -25.51 -31.00 8.22
CA TYR A 356 -25.92 -30.97 9.62
C TYR A 356 -27.42 -30.77 9.79
N TRP A 357 -28.02 -29.84 9.04
CA TRP A 357 -29.45 -29.58 9.11
C TRP A 357 -30.28 -30.65 8.40
N ASP A 358 -29.77 -31.27 7.34
CA ASP A 358 -30.43 -32.43 6.73
C ASP A 358 -30.48 -33.61 7.71
N ALA A 359 -29.40 -33.84 8.46
CA ALA A 359 -29.34 -34.85 9.51
C ALA A 359 -30.31 -34.50 10.66
N LEU A 360 -30.32 -33.25 11.13
CA LEU A 360 -31.15 -32.81 12.26
C LEU A 360 -32.65 -32.71 11.94
N GLN A 361 -33.01 -32.17 10.77
CA GLN A 361 -34.39 -31.89 10.38
C GLN A 361 -34.98 -33.01 9.51
N GLY A 362 -34.20 -33.50 8.54
CA GLY A 362 -34.60 -34.61 7.69
C GLY A 362 -34.58 -35.96 8.41
N LYS A 363 -33.69 -36.12 9.41
CA LYS A 363 -33.59 -37.29 10.32
C LYS A 363 -33.45 -38.64 9.58
N SER A 364 -33.06 -38.62 8.31
CA SER A 364 -33.11 -39.76 7.41
C SER A 364 -32.07 -39.65 6.29
N VAL A 365 -31.17 -40.63 6.22
CA VAL A 365 -30.19 -40.72 5.12
C VAL A 365 -30.89 -40.92 3.76
N PRO A 366 -31.94 -41.75 3.63
CA PRO A 366 -32.73 -41.82 2.39
C PRO A 366 -33.33 -40.48 1.95
N TYR A 367 -33.81 -39.66 2.89
CA TYR A 367 -34.27 -38.30 2.57
C TYR A 367 -33.12 -37.46 2.01
N TYR A 368 -31.97 -37.45 2.68
CA TYR A 368 -30.78 -36.75 2.21
C TYR A 368 -30.33 -37.21 0.82
N GLN A 369 -30.33 -38.51 0.54
CA GLN A 369 -30.02 -39.08 -0.78
C GLN A 369 -30.97 -38.61 -1.87
N LYS A 370 -32.28 -38.52 -1.57
CA LYS A 370 -33.28 -37.99 -2.50
C LYS A 370 -32.99 -36.53 -2.84
N GLU A 371 -32.73 -35.70 -1.84
CA GLU A 371 -32.41 -34.27 -2.04
C GLU A 371 -31.10 -34.08 -2.80
N LEU A 372 -30.09 -34.92 -2.56
CA LEU A 372 -28.85 -34.96 -3.37
C LEU A 372 -29.14 -35.33 -4.83
N GLY A 373 -30.08 -36.22 -5.09
CA GLY A 373 -30.55 -36.52 -6.44
C GLY A 373 -31.16 -35.30 -7.15
N ALA A 374 -31.97 -34.52 -6.42
CA ALA A 374 -32.55 -33.28 -6.94
C ALA A 374 -31.47 -32.21 -7.21
N LEU A 375 -30.48 -32.07 -6.32
CA LEU A 375 -29.33 -31.20 -6.52
C LEU A 375 -28.55 -31.61 -7.77
N ALA A 376 -28.27 -32.90 -7.94
CA ALA A 376 -27.56 -33.41 -9.11
C ALA A 376 -28.31 -33.11 -10.42
N ALA A 377 -29.64 -33.29 -10.43
CA ALA A 377 -30.47 -32.96 -11.58
C ALA A 377 -30.38 -31.47 -11.94
N GLU A 378 -30.41 -30.56 -10.95
CA GLU A 378 -30.25 -29.13 -11.20
C GLU A 378 -28.83 -28.79 -11.69
N LEU A 379 -27.78 -29.36 -11.10
CA LEU A 379 -26.40 -29.11 -11.53
C LEU A 379 -26.13 -29.63 -12.95
N ASN A 380 -26.73 -30.76 -13.33
CA ASN A 380 -26.61 -31.32 -14.67
C ASN A 380 -27.42 -30.54 -15.71
N ALA A 381 -28.61 -30.05 -15.35
CA ALA A 381 -29.41 -29.17 -16.21
C ALA A 381 -28.68 -27.86 -16.55
N ASN A 382 -27.74 -27.42 -15.71
CA ASN A 382 -26.95 -26.20 -15.89
C ASN A 382 -25.47 -26.48 -16.20
N ALA A 383 -25.14 -27.64 -16.78
CA ALA A 383 -23.76 -28.05 -17.05
C ALA A 383 -22.96 -27.04 -17.88
N ALA A 384 -23.59 -26.32 -18.81
CA ALA A 384 -22.91 -25.30 -19.63
C ALA A 384 -22.35 -24.13 -18.79
N ALA A 385 -23.07 -23.70 -17.74
CA ALA A 385 -22.63 -22.62 -16.84
C ALA A 385 -21.44 -23.04 -15.95
N ARG A 386 -21.20 -24.34 -15.79
CA ARG A 386 -20.08 -24.92 -15.01
C ARG A 386 -18.73 -24.85 -15.75
N ASN A 387 -18.72 -24.48 -17.03
CA ASN A 387 -17.46 -24.25 -17.74
C ASN A 387 -16.73 -23.00 -17.23
N SER A 388 -17.47 -21.96 -16.86
CA SER A 388 -16.95 -20.70 -16.30
C SER A 388 -16.96 -20.65 -14.77
N THR A 389 -17.75 -21.51 -14.12
CA THR A 389 -17.93 -21.54 -12.66
C THR A 389 -17.40 -22.85 -12.08
N LYS A 390 -16.41 -22.79 -11.18
CA LYS A 390 -15.96 -23.99 -10.46
C LYS A 390 -16.77 -24.25 -9.21
N LEU A 391 -17.17 -25.50 -9.02
CA LEU A 391 -17.97 -25.95 -7.90
C LEU A 391 -17.10 -26.75 -6.92
N VAL A 392 -17.12 -26.34 -5.67
CA VAL A 392 -16.42 -27.02 -4.57
C VAL A 392 -17.44 -27.50 -3.56
N TRP A 393 -17.42 -28.78 -3.21
CA TRP A 393 -18.20 -29.31 -2.10
C TRP A 393 -17.35 -29.42 -0.84
N MET A 394 -17.84 -28.90 0.28
CA MET A 394 -17.25 -29.03 1.60
C MET A 394 -18.03 -30.10 2.37
N GLN A 395 -17.37 -31.22 2.67
CA GLN A 395 -17.92 -32.23 3.55
C GLN A 395 -17.93 -31.73 4.99
N PRO A 396 -18.92 -32.12 5.81
CA PRO A 396 -18.97 -31.75 7.21
C PRO A 396 -17.77 -32.29 7.98
N THR A 397 -17.16 -31.43 8.79
CA THR A 397 -16.12 -31.77 9.76
C THR A 397 -16.60 -32.80 10.79
N VAL A 398 -15.64 -33.37 11.54
CA VAL A 398 -15.94 -34.37 12.57
C VAL A 398 -16.84 -33.77 13.65
N VAL A 399 -17.91 -34.46 14.05
CA VAL A 399 -18.73 -34.05 15.17
C VAL A 399 -18.21 -34.65 16.47
N VAL A 400 -18.05 -33.83 17.49
CA VAL A 400 -17.71 -34.30 18.84
C VAL A 400 -19.01 -34.60 19.59
N THR A 401 -19.53 -35.82 19.38
CA THR A 401 -20.86 -36.25 19.84
C THR A 401 -21.13 -35.92 21.32
N ASP A 402 -20.15 -36.14 22.19
CA ASP A 402 -20.28 -35.94 23.64
C ASP A 402 -20.45 -34.46 24.05
N ARG A 403 -20.17 -33.53 23.13
CA ARG A 403 -20.30 -32.08 23.34
C ARG A 403 -21.55 -31.47 22.72
N LEU A 404 -22.35 -32.27 22.01
CA LEU A 404 -23.61 -31.80 21.45
C LEU A 404 -24.58 -31.43 22.57
N VAL A 405 -25.12 -30.22 22.50
CA VAL A 405 -25.86 -29.58 23.60
C VAL A 405 -27.26 -30.13 23.86
N THR A 406 -27.89 -30.81 22.90
CA THR A 406 -29.24 -31.38 23.06
C THR A 406 -29.27 -32.87 22.74
N GLU A 407 -30.22 -33.58 23.34
CA GLU A 407 -30.40 -35.02 23.08
C GLU A 407 -30.80 -35.30 21.63
N GLU A 408 -31.64 -34.43 21.06
CA GLU A 408 -31.99 -34.50 19.64
C GLU A 408 -30.76 -34.40 18.74
N LYS A 409 -29.82 -33.48 19.02
CA LYS A 409 -28.57 -33.40 18.28
C LYS A 409 -27.72 -34.65 18.48
N ARG A 410 -27.61 -35.18 19.70
CA ARG A 410 -26.87 -36.43 19.94
C ARG A 410 -27.45 -37.61 19.15
N GLN A 411 -28.76 -37.69 19.05
CA GLN A 411 -29.43 -38.76 18.31
C GLN A 411 -29.25 -38.61 16.79
N TYR A 412 -29.46 -37.41 16.24
CA TYR A 412 -29.56 -37.20 14.78
C TYR A 412 -28.34 -36.56 14.13
N MET A 413 -27.40 -36.02 14.90
CA MET A 413 -26.17 -35.38 14.41
C MET A 413 -24.89 -35.96 15.03
N SER A 414 -24.94 -37.14 15.67
CA SER A 414 -23.70 -37.80 16.11
C SER A 414 -22.73 -38.02 14.95
N GLU A 415 -21.45 -38.16 15.24
CA GLU A 415 -20.43 -38.45 14.23
C GLU A 415 -20.79 -39.69 13.39
N ALA A 416 -21.38 -40.73 14.00
CA ALA A 416 -21.83 -41.91 13.27
C ALA A 416 -22.93 -41.60 12.24
N VAL A 417 -23.82 -40.64 12.53
CA VAL A 417 -24.84 -40.19 11.59
C VAL A 417 -24.23 -39.30 10.51
N ILE A 418 -23.38 -38.35 10.88
CA ILE A 418 -22.74 -37.44 9.92
C ILE A 418 -21.77 -38.18 8.98
N GLN A 419 -21.06 -39.20 9.46
CA GLN A 419 -20.25 -40.08 8.63
C GLN A 419 -21.09 -40.79 7.55
N LYS A 420 -22.30 -41.24 7.89
CA LYS A 420 -23.23 -41.79 6.89
C LYS A 420 -23.67 -40.75 5.86
N HIS A 421 -23.87 -39.50 6.27
CA HIS A 421 -24.19 -38.41 5.33
C HIS A 421 -23.01 -38.10 4.40
N ARG A 422 -21.77 -38.04 4.89
CA ARG A 422 -20.57 -37.92 4.04
C ARG A 422 -20.52 -39.03 2.99
N GLY A 423 -20.73 -40.28 3.41
CA GLY A 423 -20.76 -41.44 2.52
C GLY A 423 -21.90 -41.36 1.50
N ALA A 424 -23.09 -40.95 1.93
CA ALA A 424 -24.24 -40.75 1.05
C ALA A 424 -24.00 -39.68 -0.01
N PHE A 425 -23.34 -38.57 0.33
CA PHE A 425 -22.91 -37.56 -0.64
C PHE A 425 -21.94 -38.15 -1.66
N LEU A 426 -20.85 -38.81 -1.21
CA LEU A 426 -19.84 -39.40 -2.10
C LEU A 426 -20.41 -40.45 -3.05
N ALA A 427 -21.42 -41.21 -2.60
CA ALA A 427 -22.11 -42.20 -3.42
C ALA A 427 -23.20 -41.60 -4.33
N SER A 428 -23.52 -40.31 -4.19
CA SER A 428 -24.58 -39.67 -4.94
C SER A 428 -24.11 -39.15 -6.32
N PRO A 429 -25.03 -39.02 -7.29
CA PRO A 429 -24.72 -38.34 -8.55
C PRO A 429 -24.30 -36.88 -8.38
N ALA A 430 -24.63 -36.23 -7.26
CA ALA A 430 -24.24 -34.85 -6.99
C ALA A 430 -22.71 -34.74 -6.81
N ALA A 431 -22.05 -35.73 -6.20
CA ALA A 431 -20.60 -35.70 -6.02
C ALA A 431 -19.84 -35.58 -7.35
N ALA A 432 -20.30 -36.28 -8.39
CA ALA A 432 -19.72 -36.20 -9.73
C ALA A 432 -19.94 -34.83 -10.41
N ALA A 433 -20.89 -34.03 -9.91
CA ALA A 433 -21.16 -32.69 -10.42
C ALA A 433 -20.27 -31.61 -9.78
N PHE A 434 -19.54 -31.89 -8.70
CA PHE A 434 -18.59 -30.95 -8.11
C PHE A 434 -17.18 -31.15 -8.68
N ASP A 435 -16.49 -30.05 -8.99
CA ASP A 435 -15.14 -30.07 -9.54
C ASP A 435 -14.09 -30.42 -8.47
N THR A 436 -14.38 -30.13 -7.20
CA THR A 436 -13.51 -30.47 -6.06
C THR A 436 -14.35 -30.85 -4.85
N ILE A 437 -13.94 -31.88 -4.13
CA ILE A 437 -14.55 -32.28 -2.85
C ILE A 437 -13.49 -32.09 -1.76
N ILE A 438 -13.84 -31.34 -0.73
CA ILE A 438 -12.98 -31.07 0.42
C ILE A 438 -13.51 -31.88 1.59
N ASP A 439 -12.67 -32.77 2.08
CA ASP A 439 -12.85 -33.47 3.34
C ASP A 439 -12.11 -32.74 4.47
N GLY A 440 -12.86 -32.11 5.37
CA GLY A 440 -12.31 -31.41 6.55
C GLY A 440 -12.04 -32.33 7.74
N THR A 441 -12.29 -33.64 7.64
CA THR A 441 -12.21 -34.54 8.80
C THR A 441 -10.81 -34.65 9.38
N LYS A 442 -9.76 -34.71 8.55
CA LYS A 442 -8.37 -34.72 9.05
C LYS A 442 -7.99 -33.43 9.77
N ALA A 443 -8.45 -32.28 9.27
CA ALA A 443 -8.19 -30.98 9.90
C ALA A 443 -8.90 -30.84 11.25
N SER A 444 -10.04 -31.51 11.44
CA SER A 444 -10.88 -31.41 12.64
C SER A 444 -10.67 -32.54 13.66
N ALA A 445 -10.36 -33.77 13.23
CA ALA A 445 -10.32 -34.97 14.08
C ALA A 445 -9.34 -34.83 15.26
N THR A 446 -8.14 -34.30 15.03
CA THR A 446 -7.12 -34.10 16.07
C THR A 446 -7.36 -32.85 16.93
N LYS A 447 -8.45 -32.12 16.68
CA LYS A 447 -8.85 -30.88 17.37
C LYS A 447 -10.18 -31.05 18.11
N SER A 448 -10.55 -32.28 18.47
CA SER A 448 -11.82 -32.63 19.15
C SER A 448 -12.06 -31.89 20.48
N SER A 449 -11.03 -31.32 21.09
CA SER A 449 -11.15 -30.50 22.31
C SER A 449 -11.57 -29.04 22.05
N LYS A 450 -11.57 -28.58 20.80
CA LYS A 450 -11.83 -27.19 20.41
C LYS A 450 -13.31 -26.80 20.32
N PRO A 451 -14.22 -27.58 19.70
CA PRO A 451 -15.60 -27.16 19.55
C PRO A 451 -16.33 -27.21 20.90
N VAL A 452 -16.92 -26.09 21.32
CA VAL A 452 -17.67 -25.99 22.58
C VAL A 452 -19.00 -26.73 22.49
N ASP A 453 -19.67 -26.65 21.34
CA ASP A 453 -20.99 -27.24 21.09
C ASP A 453 -20.95 -28.54 20.28
N GLY A 454 -19.74 -29.09 20.09
CA GLY A 454 -19.47 -30.31 19.34
C GLY A 454 -19.45 -30.17 17.82
N ILE A 455 -19.75 -28.98 17.27
CA ILE A 455 -19.82 -28.75 15.81
C ILE A 455 -18.83 -27.66 15.38
N HIS A 456 -18.83 -26.51 16.06
CA HIS A 456 -18.07 -25.35 15.59
C HIS A 456 -16.64 -25.34 16.11
N TYR A 457 -15.68 -25.67 15.24
CA TYR A 457 -14.24 -25.62 15.53
C TYR A 457 -13.69 -24.20 15.65
N SER A 458 -12.43 -24.08 16.06
CA SER A 458 -11.70 -22.81 16.06
C SER A 458 -11.31 -22.36 14.66
N ASP A 459 -11.01 -21.06 14.53
CA ASP A 459 -10.67 -20.40 13.27
C ASP A 459 -9.50 -21.04 12.51
N ASP A 460 -8.55 -21.65 13.22
CA ASP A 460 -7.41 -22.37 12.60
C ASP A 460 -7.86 -23.53 11.69
N VAL A 461 -8.91 -24.26 12.08
CA VAL A 461 -9.47 -25.34 11.26
C VAL A 461 -10.14 -24.78 10.00
N TYR A 462 -10.90 -23.70 10.14
CA TYR A 462 -11.60 -23.09 8.99
C TYR A 462 -10.65 -22.34 8.05
N GLU A 463 -9.55 -21.76 8.56
CA GLU A 463 -8.48 -21.17 7.73
C GLU A 463 -7.84 -22.25 6.84
N VAL A 464 -7.58 -23.44 7.39
CA VAL A 464 -7.09 -24.58 6.63
C VAL A 464 -8.07 -24.99 5.53
N ILE A 465 -9.36 -25.10 5.86
CA ILE A 465 -10.41 -25.43 4.88
C ILE A 465 -10.54 -24.34 3.81
N ALA A 466 -10.43 -23.05 4.16
CA ALA A 466 -10.43 -21.95 3.20
C ALA A 466 -9.23 -22.01 2.24
N HIS A 467 -8.07 -22.43 2.73
CA HIS A 467 -6.92 -22.74 1.88
C HIS A 467 -7.17 -23.99 1.01
N MET A 468 -7.86 -25.02 1.50
CA MET A 468 -8.26 -26.18 0.69
C MET A 468 -9.17 -25.76 -0.48
N VAL A 469 -10.15 -24.88 -0.23
CA VAL A 469 -11.02 -24.27 -1.26
C VAL A 469 -10.20 -23.56 -2.31
N SER A 470 -9.25 -22.73 -1.87
CA SER A 470 -8.39 -21.97 -2.79
C SER A 470 -7.46 -22.87 -3.59
N ASN A 471 -6.86 -23.89 -2.96
CA ASN A 471 -6.01 -24.85 -3.66
C ASN A 471 -6.81 -25.63 -4.70
N GLY A 472 -8.00 -26.15 -4.34
CA GLY A 472 -8.94 -26.78 -5.26
C GLY A 472 -9.20 -25.93 -6.49
N TYR A 473 -9.59 -24.68 -6.29
CA TYR A 473 -9.80 -23.74 -7.39
C TYR A 473 -8.53 -23.58 -8.27
N THR A 474 -7.36 -23.39 -7.66
CA THR A 474 -6.12 -23.17 -8.42
C THR A 474 -5.62 -24.40 -9.18
N LEU A 475 -5.94 -25.61 -8.74
CA LEU A 475 -5.58 -26.84 -9.47
C LEU A 475 -6.31 -26.95 -10.81
N HIS A 476 -7.53 -26.41 -10.89
CA HIS A 476 -8.29 -26.29 -12.14
C HIS A 476 -7.78 -25.19 -13.08
N TYR A 477 -6.96 -24.26 -12.58
CA TYR A 477 -6.37 -23.17 -13.36
C TYR A 477 -4.84 -23.12 -13.18
N PRO A 478 -4.09 -24.02 -13.82
CA PRO A 478 -2.64 -24.12 -13.69
C PRO A 478 -1.87 -22.85 -14.01
N ALA A 479 -2.39 -22.03 -14.93
CA ALA A 479 -1.81 -20.73 -15.26
C ALA A 479 -1.77 -19.79 -14.03
N LEU A 480 -2.70 -19.96 -13.09
CA LEU A 480 -2.69 -19.23 -11.82
C LEU A 480 -1.63 -19.75 -10.85
N THR A 481 -1.10 -20.97 -10.98
CA THR A 481 -0.06 -21.53 -10.09
C THR A 481 1.31 -21.63 -10.74
N ALA A 482 1.39 -21.51 -12.07
CA ALA A 482 2.63 -21.53 -12.82
C ALA A 482 3.63 -20.54 -12.23
N LYS A 483 4.79 -21.07 -11.81
CA LYS A 483 5.95 -20.22 -11.52
C LYS A 483 6.27 -19.50 -12.82
N SER A 484 6.14 -18.18 -12.82
CA SER A 484 6.74 -17.35 -13.87
C SER A 484 8.21 -17.78 -14.02
N THR A 485 8.58 -18.27 -15.20
CA THR A 485 9.94 -18.67 -15.58
C THR A 485 10.87 -17.46 -15.77
N VAL A 486 10.33 -16.25 -15.64
CA VAL A 486 11.13 -15.05 -15.44
C VAL A 486 11.82 -15.20 -14.09
N LYS A 487 13.16 -15.34 -14.09
CA LYS A 487 13.98 -15.15 -12.88
C LYS A 487 13.52 -13.84 -12.25
N LYS A 488 12.72 -13.91 -11.19
CA LYS A 488 12.41 -12.72 -10.41
C LYS A 488 13.73 -12.29 -9.78
N PRO A 489 14.20 -11.05 -10.04
CA PRO A 489 15.32 -10.50 -9.30
C PRO A 489 15.03 -10.62 -7.81
N TYR A 490 16.07 -10.70 -6.98
CA TYR A 490 15.95 -10.64 -5.52
C TYR A 490 14.88 -9.64 -5.11
N VAL A 491 13.85 -10.11 -4.38
CA VAL A 491 12.74 -9.29 -3.91
C VAL A 491 12.99 -8.96 -2.44
N PRO A 492 13.57 -7.79 -2.11
CA PRO A 492 13.59 -7.31 -0.74
C PRO A 492 12.15 -7.14 -0.22
N LYS A 493 11.95 -7.30 1.09
CA LYS A 493 10.62 -7.21 1.75
C LYS A 493 9.87 -5.95 1.30
N ALA A 494 8.55 -6.09 1.07
CA ALA A 494 7.68 -5.02 0.60
C ALA A 494 7.81 -3.76 1.48
N THR A 495 8.47 -2.76 0.92
CA THR A 495 8.49 -1.39 1.44
C THR A 495 7.10 -0.80 1.20
N GLY A 496 6.32 -0.58 2.27
CA GLY A 496 4.95 -0.09 2.20
C GLY A 496 4.78 1.19 1.35
N SER A 497 3.59 1.33 0.73
CA SER A 497 3.00 2.41 -0.10
C SER A 497 3.86 3.23 -1.09
N MET A 498 5.18 3.05 -1.12
CA MET A 498 6.12 3.72 -2.03
C MET A 498 6.86 2.70 -2.91
N SER A 499 6.29 1.51 -3.13
CA SER A 499 6.91 0.39 -3.87
C SER A 499 6.79 0.47 -5.39
N PHE A 500 6.20 1.53 -5.93
CA PHE A 500 5.97 1.64 -7.36
C PHE A 500 7.00 2.60 -7.97
N PRO A 501 7.95 2.12 -8.78
CA PRO A 501 9.02 2.95 -9.33
C PRO A 501 8.50 4.09 -10.20
N TYR A 502 7.32 3.95 -10.80
CA TYR A 502 6.63 5.03 -11.51
C TYR A 502 5.97 6.05 -10.57
N LEU A 503 5.54 5.66 -9.36
CA LEU A 503 5.10 6.62 -8.33
C LEU A 503 6.29 7.32 -7.68
N GLY A 504 7.42 6.64 -7.53
CA GLY A 504 8.69 7.25 -7.12
C GLY A 504 9.21 8.22 -8.18
N ALA A 505 9.16 7.84 -9.46
CA ALA A 505 9.46 8.72 -10.59
C ALA A 505 8.42 9.86 -10.73
N LEU A 506 7.15 9.62 -10.39
CA LEU A 506 6.12 10.65 -10.28
C LEU A 506 6.41 11.60 -9.12
N ALA A 507 6.80 11.10 -7.94
CA ALA A 507 7.17 11.94 -6.81
C ALA A 507 8.44 12.74 -7.11
N LEU A 508 9.42 12.15 -7.79
CA LEU A 508 10.61 12.84 -8.27
C LEU A 508 10.27 13.84 -9.39
N GLY A 509 9.37 13.50 -10.30
CA GLY A 509 8.91 14.36 -11.39
C GLY A 509 8.09 15.54 -10.86
N LEU A 510 7.17 15.30 -9.93
CA LEU A 510 6.43 16.33 -9.20
C LEU A 510 7.36 17.16 -8.33
N ALA A 511 8.33 16.57 -7.63
CA ALA A 511 9.34 17.32 -6.89
C ALA A 511 10.21 18.17 -7.82
N THR A 512 10.53 17.68 -9.02
CA THR A 512 11.26 18.42 -10.05
C THR A 512 10.42 19.59 -10.58
N ILE A 513 9.14 19.34 -10.91
CA ILE A 513 8.18 20.39 -11.29
C ILE A 513 8.04 21.40 -10.16
N MET A 514 7.88 20.98 -8.90
CA MET A 514 7.80 21.87 -7.73
C MET A 514 9.10 22.67 -7.55
N LEU A 515 10.28 22.06 -7.73
CA LEU A 515 11.56 22.78 -7.69
C LEU A 515 11.65 23.87 -8.77
N PHE A 516 11.09 23.64 -9.96
CA PHE A 516 11.14 24.61 -11.07
C PHE A 516 9.96 25.59 -11.14
N THR A 517 8.83 25.28 -10.49
CA THR A 517 7.57 26.05 -10.57
C THR A 517 7.07 26.58 -9.23
N MET A 518 7.66 26.12 -8.12
CA MET A 518 7.48 26.68 -6.77
C MET A 518 8.76 27.35 -6.27
N ASP A 519 9.74 27.55 -7.15
CA ASP A 519 10.84 28.47 -6.88
C ASP A 519 10.28 29.87 -6.60
N SER A 520 10.90 30.48 -5.61
CA SER A 520 10.69 31.80 -5.08
C SER A 520 10.65 32.91 -6.11
N PHE A 521 11.43 32.78 -7.19
CA PHE A 521 11.54 33.83 -8.19
C PHE A 521 10.63 33.65 -9.40
N LEU A 522 10.12 32.45 -9.67
CA LEU A 522 9.45 32.12 -10.94
C LEU A 522 8.17 31.28 -10.77
N GLY A 523 7.66 31.15 -9.53
CA GLY A 523 6.62 30.18 -9.19
C GLY A 523 5.36 30.71 -8.48
N ILE A 524 4.62 29.79 -7.85
CA ILE A 524 3.35 30.07 -7.14
C ILE A 524 3.50 31.12 -6.02
N GLY A 525 4.64 31.14 -5.32
CA GLY A 525 4.90 32.17 -4.31
C GLY A 525 4.94 33.58 -4.90
N TYR A 526 5.53 33.75 -6.08
CA TYR A 526 5.56 35.04 -6.77
C TYR A 526 4.20 35.37 -7.40
N LEU A 527 3.48 34.37 -7.93
CA LEU A 527 2.10 34.53 -8.41
C LEU A 527 1.17 35.06 -7.30
N SER A 528 1.33 34.59 -6.06
CA SER A 528 0.57 35.12 -4.91
C SER A 528 0.88 36.58 -4.57
N LEU A 529 2.07 37.10 -4.89
CA LEU A 529 2.40 38.50 -4.67
C LEU A 529 1.77 39.39 -5.76
N LEU A 530 1.83 38.95 -7.02
CA LEU A 530 1.26 39.66 -8.17
C LEU A 530 -0.25 39.86 -8.06
N LEU A 531 -0.98 38.81 -7.66
CA LEU A 531 -2.45 38.88 -7.50
C LEU A 531 -2.91 39.94 -6.48
N PHE A 532 -2.01 40.37 -5.59
CA PHE A 532 -2.28 41.37 -4.56
C PHE A 532 -1.48 42.67 -4.79
N GLY A 533 -1.01 42.90 -6.02
CA GLY A 533 -0.36 44.16 -6.43
C GLY A 533 1.01 44.40 -5.80
N ARG A 534 1.70 43.34 -5.36
CA ARG A 534 3.01 43.42 -4.70
C ARG A 534 4.08 42.83 -5.63
N SER A 535 5.26 43.44 -5.67
CA SER A 535 6.45 42.89 -6.34
C SER A 535 7.65 43.00 -5.39
N TYR A 536 8.53 42.00 -5.42
CA TYR A 536 9.79 42.00 -4.70
C TYR A 536 10.91 41.82 -5.74
N ASP A 537 11.93 42.66 -5.68
CA ASP A 537 13.18 42.46 -6.39
C ASP A 537 14.14 41.61 -5.54
N TRP A 538 15.24 41.19 -6.16
CA TRP A 538 16.28 40.39 -5.49
C TRP A 538 16.83 41.09 -4.24
N GLU A 539 16.97 42.42 -4.30
CA GLU A 539 17.51 43.22 -3.20
C GLU A 539 16.54 43.34 -2.02
N ALA A 540 15.24 43.47 -2.26
CA ALA A 540 14.22 43.51 -1.22
C ALA A 540 14.03 42.14 -0.55
N ALA A 541 14.19 41.04 -1.29
CA ALA A 541 14.02 39.68 -0.76
C ALA A 541 15.25 39.18 0.02
N TYR A 542 16.48 39.52 -0.42
CA TYR A 542 17.73 38.97 0.16
C TYR A 542 18.70 40.02 0.68
N GLY A 543 18.50 41.30 0.38
CA GLY A 543 19.44 42.38 0.72
C GLY A 543 19.64 42.57 2.22
N ALA A 544 18.59 42.42 3.03
CA ALA A 544 18.73 42.46 4.48
C ALA A 544 19.56 41.29 5.04
N MET A 545 19.49 40.12 4.39
CA MET A 545 20.24 38.93 4.77
C MET A 545 21.70 39.03 4.32
N HIS A 546 21.94 39.50 3.10
CA HIS A 546 23.28 39.79 2.58
C HIS A 546 23.97 40.89 3.40
N ARG A 547 23.28 41.97 3.76
CA ARG A 547 23.84 43.02 4.64
C ARG A 547 24.25 42.46 6.00
N LYS A 548 23.45 41.59 6.61
CA LYS A 548 23.83 40.90 7.86
C LYS A 548 25.03 39.97 7.71
N ILE A 549 25.12 39.22 6.61
CA ILE A 549 26.27 38.34 6.33
C ILE A 549 27.54 39.17 6.10
N LEU A 550 27.43 40.27 5.36
CA LEU A 550 28.53 41.20 5.10
C LEU A 550 28.93 42.01 6.34
N ASP A 551 27.99 42.34 7.24
CA ASP A 551 28.27 42.97 8.54
C ASP A 551 28.94 41.96 9.51
N GLU A 552 28.61 40.67 9.43
CA GLU A 552 29.26 39.61 10.20
C GLU A 552 30.67 39.27 9.68
N GLU A 553 30.91 39.37 8.36
CA GLU A 553 32.26 39.25 7.77
C GLU A 553 33.09 40.54 7.92
N GLY A 554 32.45 41.71 7.90
CA GLY A 554 33.08 43.03 8.05
C GLY A 554 33.56 43.35 9.47
N GLY A 555 33.15 42.56 10.47
CA GLY A 555 33.68 42.65 11.84
C GLY A 555 35.14 42.16 11.99
N LYS A 556 35.80 41.73 10.90
CA LYS A 556 37.19 41.24 10.90
C LYS A 556 38.15 41.91 9.92
N SER A 557 37.80 43.03 9.29
CA SER A 557 38.76 43.79 8.47
C SER A 557 39.07 45.17 9.07
N GLU A 558 40.36 45.47 9.10
CA GLU A 558 41.01 46.74 9.49
C GLU A 558 40.29 48.02 8.98
N PRO A 559 40.49 49.17 9.64
CA PRO A 559 39.77 50.40 9.31
C PRO A 559 40.04 50.85 7.86
N PRO A 560 39.06 51.51 7.21
CA PRO A 560 39.15 51.84 5.80
C PRO A 560 40.22 52.90 5.53
N VAL A 561 41.10 52.61 4.57
CA VAL A 561 41.95 53.61 3.92
C VAL A 561 41.02 54.58 3.19
N VAL A 562 40.97 55.81 3.67
CA VAL A 562 40.29 56.93 3.03
C VAL A 562 41.06 57.27 1.76
N HIS A 563 40.59 56.82 0.59
CA HIS A 563 40.94 57.44 -0.68
C HIS A 563 40.12 58.73 -0.81
N ARG A 564 40.80 59.86 -0.55
CA ARG A 564 40.30 61.19 -0.85
C ARG A 564 40.38 61.36 -2.37
N GLU A 565 39.24 61.45 -3.05
CA GLU A 565 39.20 61.98 -4.42
C GLU A 565 39.64 63.44 -4.36
N VAL A 566 40.77 63.72 -5.01
CA VAL A 566 41.20 65.09 -5.32
C VAL A 566 40.38 65.53 -6.52
N SER A 567 39.42 66.43 -6.32
CA SER A 567 38.80 67.16 -7.42
C SER A 567 39.76 68.25 -7.90
N GLU A 568 39.98 68.30 -9.21
CA GLU A 568 40.61 69.43 -9.91
C GLU A 568 39.90 70.73 -9.54
N GLY A 569 40.53 71.51 -8.67
CA GLY A 569 39.99 72.76 -8.14
C GLY A 569 40.97 73.55 -7.29
N ASP A 570 41.97 72.90 -6.70
CA ASP A 570 42.95 73.56 -5.81
C ASP A 570 44.37 73.64 -6.40
N LEU A 571 44.48 73.81 -7.73
CA LEU A 571 45.72 74.23 -8.40
C LEU A 571 45.84 75.76 -8.38
N GLU A 572 45.87 76.40 -7.20
CA GLU A 572 46.31 77.81 -7.13
C GLU A 572 46.80 78.32 -5.78
N ASN A 573 47.23 77.48 -4.83
CA ASN A 573 47.83 77.99 -3.58
C ASN A 573 49.10 77.27 -3.09
N ASP A 574 49.65 76.31 -3.84
CA ASP A 574 50.90 75.61 -3.50
C ASP A 574 52.16 76.37 -3.93
N ALA A 575 52.19 77.66 -3.59
CA ALA A 575 53.38 78.48 -3.70
C ALA A 575 53.42 79.49 -2.56
N LEU A 576 53.43 79.02 -1.32
CA LEU A 576 54.02 79.73 -0.16
C LEU A 576 53.96 78.82 1.08
N LEU A 577 55.13 78.65 1.70
CA LEU A 577 55.39 78.10 3.04
C LEU A 577 55.81 76.62 3.10
N GLU A 578 56.97 76.35 2.50
CA GLU A 578 58.02 75.61 3.20
C GLU A 578 58.20 76.16 4.63
N GLY A 579 58.24 75.28 5.64
CA GLY A 579 58.91 75.59 6.90
C GLY A 579 58.37 74.90 8.15
N LYS A 580 59.22 74.02 8.72
CA LYS A 580 59.26 73.54 10.13
C LYS A 580 58.26 72.41 10.43
N THR A 581 58.60 71.15 10.72
CA THR A 581 59.69 70.51 11.50
C THR A 581 59.89 71.04 12.93
N GLN A 582 59.84 70.10 13.89
CA GLN A 582 60.10 70.19 15.35
C GLN A 582 58.87 70.65 16.15
N LEU A 583 58.40 69.97 17.21
CA LEU A 583 59.02 69.03 18.15
C LEU A 583 57.93 68.13 18.77
#